data_AF-A0A7X3TIQ8-F1
#
_entry.id   AF-A0A7X3TIQ8-F1
#
_cell.length_a   1.000
_cell.length_b   1.000
_cell.length_c   1.000
_cell.angle_alpha   90.00
_cell.angle_beta   90.00
_cell.angle_gamma   90.00
#
_symmetry.space_group_name_H-M   'P 1'
#
loop_
_entity.id
_entity.type
_entity.pdbx_description
1 polymer ?
#
loop_
_entity_poly.entity_id
_entity_poly.type
_entity_poly.pdbx_seq_one_letter_code
_entity_poly.pdbx_strand_id
1 'polypeptide(L)' 'MRRLLRIAAHVAVIALLYLMFSFSLFLGLQVNTTYGNIGMVVSIGAVIAYVLVVRRRRSLRMAMEDEDR' A
#
# COMPACT_ATOMS: atom_id res chain seq x y z
N MET A 1 0.95 20.30 -12.87
CA MET A 1 1.72 19.99 -11.64
C MET A 1 1.05 18.99 -10.67
N ARG A 2 -0.25 19.10 -10.32
CA ARG A 2 -0.88 18.21 -9.31
C ARG A 2 -0.91 16.70 -9.64
N ARG A 3 -0.89 16.31 -10.93
CA ARG A 3 -0.80 14.89 -11.34
C ARG A 3 0.56 14.25 -11.01
N LEU A 4 1.66 14.98 -11.24
CA LEU A 4 3.02 14.49 -10.95
C LEU A 4 3.22 14.27 -9.45
N LEU A 5 2.75 15.20 -8.61
CA LEU A 5 2.75 15.06 -7.16
C LEU A 5 2.00 13.81 -6.67
N ARG A 6 0.86 13.50 -7.29
CA ARG A 6 0.07 12.31 -6.94
C ARG A 6 0.81 11.02 -7.32
N ILE A 7 1.44 10.99 -8.49
CA ILE A 7 2.24 9.84 -8.95
C ILE A 7 3.45 9.65 -8.04
N ALA A 8 4.19 10.71 -7.73
CA ALA A 8 5.32 10.67 -6.80
C ALA A 8 4.91 10.14 -5.42
N ALA A 9 3.75 10.56 -4.91
CA ALA A 9 3.21 10.04 -3.65
C ALA A 9 2.87 8.54 -3.72
N HIS A 10 2.33 8.05 -4.85
CA HIS A 10 2.07 6.61 -5.03
C HIS A 10 3.37 5.82 -5.07
N VAL A 11 4.36 6.30 -5.83
CA VAL A 11 5.68 5.67 -5.91
C VAL A 11 6.36 5.64 -4.54
N ALA A 12 6.29 6.73 -3.77
CA ALA A 12 6.82 6.78 -2.42
C ALA A 12 6.15 5.76 -1.48
N VAL A 13 4.82 5.61 -1.55
CA VAL A 13 4.09 4.60 -0.76
C VAL A 13 4.52 3.17 -1.15
N ILE A 14 4.65 2.88 -2.44
CA ILE A 14 5.10 1.56 -2.92
C ILE A 14 6.52 1.27 -2.44
N ALA A 15 7.43 2.25 -2.55
CA ALA A 15 8.81 2.12 -2.07
C ALA A 15 8.87 1.90 -0.55
N LEU A 16 8.04 2.61 0.22
CA LEU A 16 7.95 2.43 1.67
C LEU A 16 7.44 1.03 2.02
N LEU A 17 6.37 0.56 1.36
CA LEU A 17 5.83 -0.80 1.56
C LEU A 17 6.87 -1.87 1.24
N TYR A 18 7.64 -1.68 0.17
CA TYR A 18 8.74 -2.57 -0.20
C TYR A 18 9.81 -2.60 0.90
N LEU A 19 10.28 -1.44 1.37
CA LEU A 19 11.27 -1.36 2.44
C LEU A 19 10.78 -2.01 3.73
N MET A 20 9.51 -1.79 4.11
CA MET A 20 8.91 -2.44 5.28
C MET A 20 8.86 -3.96 5.14
N PHE A 21 8.50 -4.46 3.96
CA PHE A 21 8.49 -5.90 3.69
C PHE A 21 9.90 -6.49 3.75
N SER A 22 10.87 -5.87 3.08
CA SER A 22 12.27 -6.30 3.11
C SER A 22 12.86 -6.27 4.51
N PHE A 23 12.56 -5.24 5.30
CA PHE A 23 12.97 -5.15 6.70
C PHE A 23 12.34 -6.25 7.56
N SER A 24 11.05 -6.54 7.36
CA SER A 24 10.36 -7.63 8.06
C SER A 24 10.95 -9.00 7.72
N LEU A 25 11.32 -9.22 6.46
CA LEU A 25 12.01 -10.43 6.02
C LEU A 25 13.38 -10.55 6.67
N PHE A 26 14.17 -9.46 6.71
CA PHE A 26 15.45 -9.42 7.39
C PHE A 26 15.31 -9.75 8.88
N LEU A 27 14.33 -9.15 9.57
CA LEU A 27 14.05 -9.48 10.96
C LEU A 27 13.73 -10.97 11.11
N GLY A 28 12.91 -11.54 10.25
CA GLY A 28 12.52 -12.95 10.32
C GLY A 28 13.64 -13.94 10.06
N LEU A 29 14.58 -13.59 9.17
CA LEU A 29 15.67 -14.47 8.77
C LEU A 29 16.93 -14.34 9.64
N GLN A 30 17.25 -13.12 10.10
CA GLN A 30 18.55 -12.82 10.72
C GLN A 30 18.46 -12.38 12.18
N VAL A 31 17.30 -11.90 12.66
CA VAL A 31 17.19 -11.30 13.99
C VAL A 31 16.29 -12.12 14.92
N ASN A 32 15.01 -12.22 14.59
CA ASN A 32 14.01 -12.95 15.34
C ASN A 32 12.75 -13.23 14.48
N THR A 33 12.37 -14.50 14.40
CA THR A 33 11.23 -14.97 13.62
C THR A 33 9.90 -14.36 14.04
N THR A 34 9.69 -14.10 15.34
CA THR A 34 8.47 -13.47 15.86
C THR A 34 8.31 -12.05 15.34
N TYR A 35 9.38 -11.24 15.41
CA TYR A 35 9.34 -9.86 14.89
C TYR A 35 9.21 -9.82 13.37
N GLY A 36 9.84 -10.76 12.66
CA GLY A 36 9.65 -10.92 11.21
C GLY A 36 8.22 -11.25 10.84
N ASN A 37 7.57 -12.19 11.55
CA ASN A 37 6.19 -12.56 11.31
C ASN A 37 5.22 -11.40 11.57
N ILE A 38 5.41 -10.65 12.67
CA ILE A 38 4.61 -9.45 12.97
C ILE A 38 4.75 -8.44 11.83
N GLY A 39 5.99 -8.15 11.40
CA GLY A 39 6.26 -7.23 10.31
C GLY A 39 5.64 -7.66 8.98
N MET A 40 5.66 -8.96 8.66
CA MET A 40 5.03 -9.50 7.45
C MET A 40 3.51 -9.35 7.48
N VAL A 41 2.84 -9.66 8.60
CA VAL A 41 1.39 -9.48 8.74
C VAL A 41 1.01 -8.00 8.56
N VAL A 42 1.75 -7.08 9.19
CA VAL A 42 1.50 -5.64 9.05
C VAL A 42 1.71 -5.19 7.60
N SER A 43 2.78 -5.64 6.94
CA SER A 43 3.08 -5.28 5.55
C SER A 43 1.99 -5.77 4.59
N ILE A 44 1.53 -7.01 4.74
CA ILE A 44 0.44 -7.58 3.94
C ILE A 44 -0.86 -6.80 4.18
N GLY A 45 -1.18 -6.51 5.45
CA GLY A 45 -2.36 -5.72 5.81
C GLY A 45 -2.33 -4.31 5.19
N ALA A 46 -1.18 -3.64 5.19
CA ALA A 46 -1.01 -2.32 4.60
C ALA A 46 -1.20 -2.35 3.06
N VAL A 47 -0.69 -3.38 2.37
CA VAL A 47 -0.92 -3.57 0.94
C VAL A 47 -2.41 -3.76 0.64
N ILE A 48 -3.10 -4.62 1.39
CA ILE A 48 -4.54 -4.87 1.20
C ILE A 48 -5.33 -3.57 1.42
N ALA A 49 -5.06 -2.85 2.51
CA ALA A 49 -5.72 -1.58 2.79
C ALA A 49 -5.50 -0.55 1.67
N TYR A 50 -4.27 -0.43 1.17
CA TYR A 50 -3.95 0.44 0.04
C TYR A 50 -4.75 0.08 -1.21
N VAL A 51 -4.79 -1.21 -1.57
CA VAL A 51 -5.56 -1.70 -2.72
C VAL A 51 -7.05 -1.41 -2.55
N LEU A 52 -7.63 -1.65 -1.38
CA LEU A 52 -9.04 -1.37 -1.09
C LEU A 52 -9.36 0.13 -1.24
N VAL A 53 -8.49 1.00 -0.73
CA VAL A 53 -8.65 2.47 -0.86
C VAL A 53 -8.58 2.88 -2.33
N VAL A 54 -7.64 2.35 -3.10
CA VAL A 54 -7.52 2.65 -4.55
C VAL A 54 -8.76 2.16 -5.31
N ARG A 55 -9.25 0.95 -5.02
CA ARG A 55 -10.46 0.39 -5.63
C ARG A 55 -11.70 1.21 -5.28
N ARG A 56 -11.88 1.57 -4.01
CA ARG A 56 -13.03 2.38 -3.54
C ARG A 56 -13.06 3.75 -4.23
N ARG A 57 -11.91 4.41 -4.36
CA ARG A 57 -11.81 5.68 -5.11
C ARG A 57 -12.18 5.54 -6.58
N ARG A 58 -11.87 4.40 -7.21
CA ARG A 58 -12.23 4.13 -8.60
C ARG A 58 -13.74 3.88 -8.76
N SER A 59 -14.35 3.12 -7.86
CA SER A 59 -15.80 2.86 -7.86
C SER A 59 -16.61 4.13 -7.64
N LEU A 60 -16.22 4.99 -6.69
CA LEU A 60 -16.90 6.27 -6.46
C LEU A 60 -16.84 7.18 -7.70
N ARG A 61 -15.74 7.17 -8.45
CA ARG A 61 -15.65 7.93 -9.70
C ARG A 61 -16.63 7.43 -10.76
N MET A 62 -16.78 6.11 -10.92
CA MET A 62 -17.72 5.55 -11.89
C MET A 62 -19.18 5.85 -11.48
N ALA A 63 -19.51 5.71 -10.20
CA ALA A 63 -20.85 6.01 -9.71
C ALA A 63 -21.26 7.48 -9.94
N MET A 64 -20.31 8.42 -9.82
CA MET A 64 -20.56 9.83 -10.13
C MET A 64 -20.72 10.08 -11.64
N GLU A 65 -19.96 9.39 -12.49
CA GLU A 65 -20.06 9.52 -13.96
C GLU A 65 -21.39 8.96 -14.51
N ASP A 66 -22.00 7.99 -13.83
CA ASP A 66 -23.32 7.46 -14.18
C ASP A 66 -24.47 8.38 -13.73
N GLU A 67 -24.28 9.18 -12.68
CA GLU A 67 -25.30 10.12 -12.17
C GLU A 67 -25.37 11.42 -12.99
N ASP A 68 -24.25 11.83 -13.62
CA ASP A 68 -24.17 13.00 -14.51
C ASP A 68 -24.72 12.74 -15.93
N ARG A 69 -25.11 11.49 -16.25
CA ARG A 69 -25.52 11.03 -17.58
C ARG A 69 -27.03 10.89 -17.73
#